data_AF-A0A6A4QHW2-F1
#
_entry.id   AF-A0A6A4QHW2-F1
#
_cell.length_a   1.000
_cell.length_b   1.000
_cell.length_c   1.000
_cell.angle_alpha   90.00
_cell.angle_beta   90.00
_cell.angle_gamma   90.00
#
_symmetry.space_group_name_H-M   'P 1'
#
loop_
_entity.id
_entity.type
_entity.pdbx_description
1 polymer ?
#
loop_
_entity_poly.entity_id
_entity_poly.type
_entity_poly.pdbx_seq_one_letter_code
_entity_poly.pdbx_strand_id
1 'polypeptide(L)'
;MATFLLYLTDVPEGGETMFPFENGLNMDGSYLYEDCIGLRVRPRKGDGILFYSLFPNGTHDPTSLHGSCPVIKGTKWVTTKWIHDQELRNSAMD
;
A
#
# COMPACT_ATOMS: atom_id res chain seq x y z
N MET A 1 7.34 11.66 1.37
CA MET A 1 6.93 10.64 0.40
C MET A 1 5.50 10.15 0.67
N ALA A 2 4.71 9.95 -0.39
CA ALA A 2 3.39 9.33 -0.36
C ALA A 2 3.25 8.29 -1.47
N THR A 3 2.29 7.38 -1.32
CA THR A 3 1.93 6.36 -2.31
C THR A 3 0.46 6.51 -2.68
N PHE A 4 0.20 6.64 -3.98
CA PHE A 4 -1.14 6.54 -4.54
C PHE A 4 -1.30 5.22 -5.28
N LEU A 5 -2.26 4.40 -4.88
CA LEU A 5 -2.56 3.11 -5.50
C LEU A 5 -3.97 3.15 -6.09
N LEU A 6 -4.07 2.94 -7.40
CA LEU A 6 -5.32 2.90 -8.16
C LEU A 6 -5.67 1.44 -8.51
N TYR A 7 -6.88 1.01 -8.19
CA TYR A 7 -7.40 -0.29 -8.60
C TYR A 7 -7.95 -0.23 -10.03
N LEU A 8 -7.43 -1.08 -10.92
CA LEU A 8 -7.82 -1.12 -12.33
C LEU A 8 -8.88 -2.19 -12.62
N THR A 9 -9.11 -3.11 -11.67
CA THR A 9 -10.12 -4.17 -11.75
C THR A 9 -10.89 -4.30 -10.44
N ASP A 10 -12.14 -4.75 -10.55
CA ASP A 10 -12.88 -5.31 -9.43
C ASP A 10 -12.33 -6.70 -9.13
N VAL A 11 -12.12 -7.02 -7.85
CA VAL A 11 -11.67 -8.34 -7.42
C VAL A 11 -12.81 -9.03 -6.67
N PRO A 12 -13.36 -10.14 -7.20
CA PRO A 12 -14.48 -10.84 -6.58
C PRO A 12 -14.21 -11.36 -5.16
N GLU A 13 -13.01 -11.88 -4.88
CA GLU A 13 -12.65 -12.44 -3.58
C GLU A 13 -11.14 -12.34 -3.30
N GLY A 14 -10.79 -11.89 -2.09
CA GLY A 14 -9.42 -11.61 -1.68
C GLY A 14 -8.84 -10.35 -2.35
N GLY A 15 -7.51 -10.29 -2.40
CA GLY A 15 -6.78 -9.22 -3.09
C GLY A 15 -6.84 -7.86 -2.41
N GLU A 16 -7.28 -7.76 -1.16
CA GLU A 16 -7.27 -6.51 -0.40
C GLU A 16 -5.87 -5.89 -0.37
N THR A 17 -5.81 -4.56 -0.41
CA THR A 17 -4.60 -3.88 0.07
C THR A 17 -4.74 -3.73 1.56
N MET A 18 -3.80 -4.29 2.30
CA MET A 18 -3.89 -4.36 3.74
C MET A 18 -2.76 -3.60 4.43
N PHE A 19 -3.03 -3.08 5.61
CA PHE A 19 -2.09 -2.36 6.47
C PHE A 19 -2.03 -3.11 7.82
N PRO A 20 -1.02 -3.98 8.02
CA PRO A 20 -1.01 -4.88 9.17
C PRO A 20 -0.85 -4.14 10.50
N PHE A 21 -0.27 -2.94 10.47
CA PHE A 21 0.02 -2.12 11.64
C PHE A 21 -0.93 -0.94 11.82
N GLU A 22 -2.18 -1.07 11.36
CA GLU A 22 -3.23 -0.07 11.57
C GLU A 22 -3.26 0.38 13.04
N ASN A 23 -3.14 1.70 13.26
CA ASN A 23 -3.14 2.32 14.59
C ASN A 23 -2.11 1.71 15.57
N GLY A 24 -1.00 1.18 15.06
CA GLY A 24 0.06 0.57 15.87
C GLY A 24 -0.24 -0.84 16.39
N LEU A 25 -1.28 -1.50 15.87
CA LEU A 25 -1.55 -2.91 16.16
C LEU A 25 -0.48 -3.83 15.56
N ASN A 26 -0.32 -5.04 16.10
CA ASN A 26 0.56 -6.11 15.57
C ASN A 26 2.04 -5.71 15.36
N MET A 27 2.53 -4.65 16.03
CA MET A 27 3.91 -4.16 15.88
C MET A 27 4.98 -5.04 16.56
N ASP A 28 4.56 -6.08 17.28
CA ASP A 28 5.39 -7.04 18.00
C ASP A 28 5.74 -8.29 17.17
N GLY A 29 5.09 -8.49 16.02
CA GLY A 29 5.12 -9.74 15.27
C GLY A 29 5.89 -9.73 13.95
N SER A 30 6.18 -10.93 13.43
CA SER A 30 6.54 -11.13 12.02
C SER A 30 5.29 -11.06 11.15
N TYR A 31 5.36 -10.33 10.05
CA TYR A 31 4.26 -10.18 9.11
C TYR A 31 4.49 -11.04 7.86
N LEU A 32 3.50 -11.85 7.49
CA LEU A 32 3.40 -12.54 6.19
C LEU A 32 2.17 -12.02 5.44
N TYR A 33 2.32 -11.75 4.13
CA TYR A 33 1.22 -11.18 3.33
C TYR A 33 0.01 -12.13 3.22
N GLU A 34 0.26 -13.43 3.40
CA GLU A 34 -0.73 -14.49 3.46
C GLU A 34 -1.71 -14.33 4.63
N ASP A 35 -1.29 -13.72 5.74
CA ASP A 35 -2.13 -13.57 6.94
C ASP A 35 -3.26 -12.56 6.73
N CYS A 36 -3.08 -11.60 5.81
CA CYS A 36 -4.08 -10.59 5.44
C CYS A 36 -4.78 -9.94 6.66
N ILE A 37 -3.99 -9.34 7.57
CA ILE A 37 -4.45 -8.77 8.84
C ILE A 37 -4.49 -7.23 8.84
N GLY A 38 -5.08 -6.64 9.90
CA GLY A 38 -5.18 -5.20 10.07
C GLY A 38 -6.25 -4.55 9.19
N LEU A 39 -6.04 -3.27 8.84
CA LEU A 39 -6.93 -2.55 7.94
C LEU A 39 -6.89 -3.19 6.56
N ARG A 40 -8.04 -3.40 5.93
CA ARG A 40 -8.14 -4.00 4.60
C ARG A 40 -9.03 -3.16 3.69
N VAL A 41 -8.49 -2.80 2.54
CA VAL A 41 -9.22 -2.07 1.49
C VAL A 41 -9.48 -3.01 0.33
N ARG A 42 -10.76 -3.29 0.06
CA ARG A 42 -11.17 -4.14 -1.06
C ARG A 42 -10.93 -3.43 -2.40
N PRO A 43 -10.35 -4.12 -3.41
CA PRO A 43 -10.19 -3.55 -4.74
C PRO A 43 -11.54 -3.39 -5.43
N ARG A 44 -11.86 -2.16 -5.82
CA ARG A 44 -12.98 -1.85 -6.71
C ARG A 44 -12.46 -0.98 -7.84
N LYS A 45 -12.83 -1.31 -9.07
CA LYS A 45 -12.30 -0.64 -10.25
C LYS A 45 -12.57 0.87 -10.19
N GLY A 46 -11.50 1.66 -10.36
CA GLY A 46 -11.55 3.12 -10.36
C GLY A 46 -11.33 3.76 -9.00
N ASP A 47 -11.43 3.01 -7.90
CA ASP A 47 -11.08 3.53 -6.58
C ASP A 47 -9.56 3.70 -6.44
N GLY A 48 -9.16 4.78 -5.77
CA GLY A 48 -7.78 5.05 -5.40
C GLY A 48 -7.60 5.21 -3.90
N ILE A 49 -6.49 4.71 -3.37
CA ILE A 49 -6.05 4.97 -2.00
C ILE A 49 -4.78 5.82 -2.02
N LEU A 50 -4.75 6.83 -1.15
CA LEU A 50 -3.58 7.66 -0.90
C LEU A 50 -3.16 7.47 0.55
N PHE A 51 -1.90 7.15 0.79
CA PHE A 51 -1.32 7.07 2.13
C PHE A 51 0.10 7.64 2.14
N TYR A 52 0.48 8.18 3.29
CA TYR A 52 1.79 8.79 3.50
C TYR A 52 2.75 7.76 4.07
N SER A 53 3.95 7.70 3.52
CA SER A 53 4.99 6.77 3.99
C SER A 53 5.90 7.40 5.06
N LEU A 54 5.78 8.72 5.25
CA LEU A 54 6.57 9.50 6.20
C LEU A 54 5.63 10.31 7.11
N PHE A 55 6.05 10.50 8.34
CA PHE A 55 5.54 11.53 9.23
C PHE A 55 5.91 12.94 8.75
N PRO A 56 5.25 14.00 9.27
CA PRO A 56 5.57 15.38 8.90
C PRO A 56 7.02 15.80 9.16
N ASN A 57 7.70 15.13 10.09
CA ASN A 57 9.13 15.35 10.38
C ASN A 57 10.08 14.60 9.42
N GLY A 58 9.56 13.91 8.41
CA GLY A 58 10.34 13.17 7.42
C GLY A 58 10.79 11.76 7.84
N THR A 59 10.51 11.32 9.07
CA THR A 59 10.79 9.94 9.50
C THR A 59 9.76 8.95 8.95
N HIS A 60 10.15 7.69 8.76
CA HIS A 60 9.25 6.65 8.26
C HIS A 60 8.09 6.40 9.22
N ASP A 61 6.88 6.33 8.66
CA ASP A 61 5.70 5.89 9.39
C ASP A 61 5.57 4.35 9.28
N PRO A 62 5.84 3.58 10.35
CA PRO A 62 5.74 2.12 10.30
C PRO A 62 4.29 1.65 10.05
N THR A 63 3.29 2.44 10.43
CA THR A 63 1.87 2.10 10.21
C THR A 63 1.48 2.15 8.73
N SER A 64 2.32 2.77 7.89
CA SER A 64 2.17 2.81 6.43
C SER A 64 2.65 1.54 5.71
N LEU A 65 3.23 0.57 6.45
CA LEU A 65 3.53 -0.75 5.90
C LEU A 65 2.24 -1.31 5.31
N HIS A 66 2.33 -1.80 4.08
CA HIS A 66 1.19 -2.34 3.37
C HIS A 66 1.59 -3.55 2.52
N GLY A 67 0.60 -4.37 2.22
CA GLY A 67 0.76 -5.55 1.37
C GLY A 67 -0.48 -5.80 0.53
N SER A 68 -0.33 -6.69 -0.45
CA SER A 68 -1.48 -7.24 -1.17
C SER A 68 -1.81 -8.60 -0.58
N CYS A 69 -3.02 -8.76 -0.05
CA CYS A 69 -3.52 -10.07 0.32
C CYS A 69 -3.58 -11.00 -0.91
N PRO A 70 -3.54 -12.32 -0.72
CA PRO A 70 -3.76 -13.28 -1.79
C PRO A 70 -5.09 -13.03 -2.51
N VAL A 71 -5.07 -13.10 -3.85
CA VAL A 71 -6.31 -13.10 -4.65
C VAL A 71 -6.86 -14.52 -4.65
N ILE A 72 -8.08 -14.69 -4.16
CA ILE A 72 -8.75 -16.00 -4.09
C ILE A 72 -9.50 -16.26 -5.40
N LYS A 73 -10.16 -15.22 -5.95
CA LYS A 73 -10.92 -15.32 -7.20
C LYS A 73 -10.72 -14.08 -8.08
N GLY A 74 -10.43 -14.31 -9.36
CA GLY A 74 -10.27 -13.26 -10.37
C GLY A 74 -8.82 -12.81 -10.51
N THR A 75 -8.61 -11.54 -10.85
CA THR A 75 -7.27 -10.96 -11.05
C THR A 75 -7.25 -9.50 -10.59
N LYS A 76 -6.26 -9.15 -9.77
CA LYS A 76 -6.03 -7.79 -9.28
C LYS A 76 -5.04 -7.08 -10.19
N TRP A 77 -5.48 -6.00 -10.83
CA TRP A 77 -4.61 -5.05 -11.52
C TRP A 77 -4.58 -3.73 -10.77
N VAL A 78 -3.39 -3.19 -10.57
CA VAL A 78 -3.18 -1.91 -9.90
C VAL A 78 -2.19 -1.06 -10.66
N THR A 79 -2.27 0.25 -10.47
CA THR A 79 -1.18 1.19 -10.77
C THR A 79 -0.75 1.86 -9.49
N THR A 80 0.55 1.85 -9.22
CA THR A 80 1.15 2.52 -8.07
C THR A 80 1.93 3.74 -8.54
N LYS A 81 1.63 4.90 -7.97
CA LYS A 81 2.39 6.13 -8.17
C LYS A 81 3.04 6.54 -6.85
N TRP A 82 4.36 6.56 -6.83
CA TRP A 82 5.13 7.15 -5.74
C TRP A 82 5.29 8.66 -5.96
N ILE A 83 5.11 9.40 -4.87
CA ILE A 83 5.22 10.85 -4.81
C ILE A 83 6.34 11.16 -3.83
N HIS A 84 7.47 11.63 -4.35
CA HIS A 84 8.63 11.98 -3.55
C HIS A 84 8.50 13.42 -3.02
N ASP A 85 8.94 13.65 -1.80
CA ASP A 85 9.01 14.97 -1.17
C ASP A 85 10.22 15.79 -1.63
N GLN A 86 11.18 15.13 -2.30
CA GLN A 86 12.29 15.78 -2.98
C GLN A 86 12.24 15.47 -4.47
N GLU A 87 12.79 16.38 -5.27
CA GLU A 87 12.94 16.18 -6.70
C GLU A 87 13.90 15.01 -6.95
N LEU A 88 13.46 14.06 -7.78
CA LEU A 88 14.31 12.96 -8.19
C LEU A 88 15.39 13.50 -9.11
N ARG A 89 16.66 13.55 -8.66
CA ARG A 89 17.78 13.85 -9.55
C ARG A 89 17.90 12.74 -10.59
N ASN A 90 17.71 13.09 -11.86
CA ASN A 90 18.01 12.20 -12.98
C ASN A 90 19.52 12.08 -13.12
N SER A 91 20.09 10.95 -12.70
CA SER A 91 21.49 10.59 -12.96
C SER A 91 21.77 10.16 -14.40
N ALA A 92 20.81 10.34 -15.32
CA ALA A 92 20.93 10.02 -16.75
C ALA A 92 21.42 11.21 -17.60
N MET A 93 21.86 12.31 -16.99
CA MET A 93 22.41 13.49 -17.69
C MET A 93 23.70 14.04 -17.04
N ASP A 94 24.43 13.21 -16.29
CA ASP A 94 25.80 13.50 -15.85
C ASP A 94 26.79 12.50 -16.46
#